data_AF-A0AAV0PSW1-F1
#
_entry.id   AF-A0AAV0PSW1-F1
#
_cell.length_a   1.000
_cell.length_b   1.000
_cell.length_c   1.000
_cell.angle_alpha   90.00
_cell.angle_beta   90.00
_cell.angle_gamma   90.00
#
_symmetry.space_group_name_H-M   'P 1'
#
loop_
_entity.id
_entity.type
_entity.pdbx_description
1 polymer ?
#
loop_
_entity_poly.entity_id
_entity_poly.type
_entity_poly.pdbx_seq_one_letter_code
_entity_poly.pdbx_strand_id
1 'polypeptide(L)' 'MRGELTQETAVEAPASAVWEAYRGLELARLVTELMPDTIGHAQVLEGDGGVGTLVNLTFPPGINYLC' A
#
# COMPACT_ATOMS: atom_id res chain seq x y z
N MET A 1 0.12 -1.39 25.11
CA MET A 1 1.46 -0.84 24.84
C MET A 1 1.46 -0.36 23.39
N ARG A 2 2.03 0.82 23.09
CA ARG A 2 2.16 1.35 21.73
C ARG A 2 3.65 1.45 21.42
N GLY A 3 4.12 0.68 20.45
CA GLY A 3 5.45 0.85 19.86
C GLY A 3 5.38 1.86 18.73
N GLU A 4 6.49 2.57 18.50
CA GLU A 4 6.67 3.47 17.36
C GLU A 4 7.97 3.10 16.64
N LEU A 5 7.90 3.00 15.32
CA LEU A 5 9.03 2.76 14.45
C LEU A 5 8.98 3.81 13.33
N THR A 6 10.10 4.48 13.10
CA THR A 6 10.27 5.43 12.01
C THR A 6 11.36 4.92 11.07
N GLN A 7 11.09 4.99 9.76
CA GLN A 7 12.03 4.57 8.72
C GLN A 7 11.97 5.60 7.59
N GLU A 8 13.14 6.06 7.15
CA GLU A 8 13.26 7.04 6.07
C GLU A 8 13.95 6.39 4.86
N THR A 9 13.40 6.60 3.67
CA THR A 9 13.99 6.15 2.40
C THR A 9 14.09 7.36 1.46
N ALA A 10 15.29 7.62 0.93
CA ALA A 10 15.44 8.61 -0.12
C ALA A 10 14.80 8.12 -1.43
N VAL A 11 13.92 8.92 -2.01
CA VAL A 11 13.25 8.65 -3.29
C VAL A 11 13.63 9.76 -4.26
N GLU A 12 14.22 9.40 -5.41
CA GLU A 12 14.64 10.34 -6.45
C GLU A 12 13.46 10.79 -7.32
N ALA A 13 12.41 11.32 -6.69
CA ALA A 13 11.24 11.85 -7.37
C ALA A 13 10.67 13.07 -6.64
N PRO A 14 9.97 13.99 -7.33
CA PRO A 14 9.29 15.09 -6.68
C PRO A 14 8.29 14.60 -5.64
N ALA A 15 8.21 15.29 -4.48
CA ALA A 15 7.29 14.92 -3.40
C ALA A 15 5.82 14.86 -3.86
N SER A 16 5.41 15.72 -4.79
CA SER A 16 4.07 15.69 -5.38
C SER A 16 3.80 14.40 -6.15
N ALA A 17 4.77 13.93 -6.94
CA ALA A 17 4.64 12.70 -7.72
C ALA A 17 4.53 11.48 -6.80
N VAL A 18 5.34 11.44 -5.73
CA VAL A 18 5.23 10.41 -4.70
C VAL A 18 3.85 10.47 -4.04
N TRP A 19 3.39 11.67 -3.65
CA TRP A 19 2.11 11.83 -2.99
C TRP A 19 0.93 11.40 -3.86
N GLU A 20 0.93 11.69 -5.16
CA GLU A 20 -0.13 11.23 -6.08
C GLU A 20 -0.27 9.70 -6.11
N ALA A 21 0.81 8.95 -5.91
CA ALA A 21 0.75 7.50 -5.81
C ALA A 21 0.09 7.01 -4.49
N TYR A 22 0.20 7.77 -3.39
CA TYR A 22 -0.29 7.37 -2.06
C TYR A 22 -1.65 7.95 -1.67
N ARG A 23 -2.01 9.13 -2.19
CA ARG A 23 -3.09 9.99 -1.66
C ARG A 23 -4.53 9.52 -1.94
N GLY A 24 -4.71 8.39 -2.61
CA GLY A 24 -6.02 7.95 -3.07
C GLY A 24 -6.04 6.48 -3.48
N LEU A 25 -7.06 6.11 -4.25
CA LEU A 25 -7.30 4.71 -4.63
C LEU A 25 -6.25 4.13 -5.57
N GLU A 26 -5.45 4.99 -6.21
CA GLU A 26 -4.39 4.57 -7.12
C GLU A 26 -3.35 3.66 -6.45
N LEU A 27 -3.11 3.85 -5.14
CA LEU A 27 -2.20 3.00 -4.39
C LEU A 27 -2.64 1.52 -4.43
N ALA A 28 -3.94 1.24 -4.32
CA ALA A 28 -4.46 -0.14 -4.35
C ALA A 28 -4.19 -0.81 -5.71
N ARG A 29 -4.31 -0.07 -6.80
CA ARG A 29 -3.96 -0.55 -8.15
C ARG A 29 -2.46 -0.82 -8.25
N LEU A 30 -1.64 0.16 -7.84
CA LEU A 30 -0.18 0.09 -7.94
C LEU A 30 0.41 -1.06 -7.13
N VAL A 31 -0.05 -1.32 -5.91
CA VAL A 31 0.49 -2.42 -5.09
C VAL A 31 0.21 -3.80 -5.69
N THR A 32 -0.95 -3.96 -6.35
CA THR A 32 -1.30 -5.21 -7.04
C THR A 32 -0.42 -5.42 -8.29
N GLU A 33 -0.08 -4.35 -9.01
CA GLU A 33 0.73 -4.43 -10.23
C GLU A 33 2.23 -4.52 -9.97
N LEU A 34 2.74 -3.76 -8.98
CA LEU A 34 4.17 -3.65 -8.71
C LEU A 34 4.66 -4.70 -7.70
N MET A 35 3.77 -5.24 -6.88
CA MET A 35 4.12 -6.22 -5.84
C MET A 35 3.22 -7.46 -5.86
N PRO A 36 2.95 -8.10 -7.02
CA PRO A 36 1.99 -9.20 -7.12
C PRO A 36 2.35 -10.41 -6.24
N ASP A 37 3.65 -10.63 -6.00
CA ASP A 37 4.15 -11.72 -5.16
C ASP A 37 3.94 -11.46 -3.66
N THR A 38 3.67 -10.21 -3.28
CA THR A 38 3.41 -9.80 -1.88
C THR A 38 1.94 -9.46 -1.67
N ILE A 39 1.34 -8.67 -2.56
CA ILE A 39 -0.06 -8.27 -2.55
C ILE A 39 -0.70 -8.83 -3.81
N GLY A 40 -1.40 -9.95 -3.68
CA GLY A 40 -2.04 -10.62 -4.81
C GLY A 40 -3.26 -9.85 -5.31
N HIS A 41 -3.97 -9.17 -4.41
CA HIS A 41 -5.09 -8.31 -4.79
C HIS A 41 -5.35 -7.22 -3.75
N ALA A 42 -5.77 -6.03 -4.20
CA ALA A 42 -6.30 -4.98 -3.36
C ALA A 42 -7.65 -4.49 -3.91
N GLN A 43 -8.74 -4.75 -3.18
CA GLN A 43 -10.09 -4.39 -3.57
C GLN A 43 -10.63 -3.27 -2.67
N VAL A 44 -11.00 -2.13 -3.24
CA VAL A 44 -11.70 -1.07 -2.52
C VAL A 44 -13.15 -1.50 -2.32
N LEU A 45 -13.58 -1.61 -1.06
CA LEU A 45 -14.95 -1.97 -0.71
C LEU A 45 -15.84 -0.73 -0.57
N GLU A 46 -15.34 0.31 0.08
CA GLU A 46 -16.05 1.56 0.35
C GLU A 46 -15.07 2.74 0.42
N GLY A 47 -15.52 3.94 0.06
CA GLY A 47 -14.76 5.19 0.17
C GLY A 47 -14.12 5.66 -1.14
N ASP A 48 -13.46 6.82 -1.06
CA ASP A 48 -12.91 7.58 -2.20
C ASP A 48 -11.37 7.72 -2.17
N GLY A 49 -10.72 7.03 -1.23
CA GLY A 49 -9.28 7.15 -0.96
C GLY A 49 -8.94 8.11 0.17
N GLY A 50 -9.94 8.81 0.72
CA GLY A 50 -9.83 9.60 1.94
C GLY A 50 -9.97 8.78 3.23
N VAL A 51 -10.07 9.48 4.35
CA VAL A 51 -10.26 8.88 5.69
C VAL A 51 -11.54 8.05 5.71
N GLY A 52 -11.44 6.81 6.18
CA GLY A 52 -12.57 5.88 6.24
C GLY A 52 -12.70 4.94 5.05
N THR A 53 -11.83 5.06 4.03
CA THR A 53 -11.78 4.10 2.92
C THR A 53 -11.45 2.68 3.42
N LEU A 54 -12.23 1.70 2.98
CA LEU A 54 -12.07 0.29 3.30
C LEU A 54 -11.46 -0.45 2.11
N VAL A 55 -10.31 -1.10 2.33
CA VAL A 55 -9.61 -1.90 1.32
C VAL A 55 -9.42 -3.32 1.82
N ASN A 56 -9.86 -4.29 1.04
CA ASN A 56 -9.61 -5.71 1.26
C ASN A 56 -8.32 -6.13 0.54
N LEU A 57 -7.31 -6.54 1.30
CA LEU A 57 -6.03 -7.00 0.77
C LEU A 57 -5.96 -8.54 0.83
N THR A 58 -5.67 -9.16 -0.31
CA THR A 58 -5.42 -10.59 -0.42
C THR A 58 -3.93 -10.84 -0.63
N PHE A 59 -3.36 -11.65 0.24
CA PHE A 59 -1.97 -12.08 0.17
C PHE A 59 -1.89 -13.45 -0.52
N PRO A 60 -0.99 -13.67 -1.49
CA PRO A 60 -0.81 -14.98 -2.10
C PRO A 60 -0.38 -16.05 -1.09
N PRO A 61 -0.68 -17.33 -1.34
CA PRO A 61 -0.20 -18.42 -0.49
C PRO A 61 1.34 -18.53 -0.57
N GLY A 62 1.99 -18.79 0.57
CA GLY A 62 3.45 -19.02 0.61
C GLY A 62 4.32 -17.78 0.79
N ILE A 63 3.76 -16.66 1.27
CA ILE A 63 4.58 -15.51 1.72
C ILE A 63 5.43 -15.94 2.91
N ASN A 64 6.69 -16.26 2.63
CA ASN A 64 7.70 -16.55 3.63
C ASN A 64 8.37 -15.24 4.06
N TYR A 65 7.71 -14.45 4.91
CA TYR A 65 8.46 -13.60 5.84
C TYR A 65 8.63 -14.40 7.12
N LEU A 66 9.61 -15.30 7.13
CA LEU A 66 10.18 -15.76 8.38
C LEU A 66 10.87 -14.55 9.02
N CYS A 67 10.26 -14.03 10.07
CA CYS A 67 11.01 -13.43 11.17
C CYS A 67 11.85 -14.51 11.85
#